data_AF-A0A1T5HXE9-F1
#
_entry.id   AF-A0A1T5HXE9-F1
#
_cell.length_a   1.000
_cell.length_b   1.000
_cell.length_c   1.000
_cell.angle_alpha   90.00
_cell.angle_beta   90.00
_cell.angle_gamma   90.00
#
_symmetry.space_group_name_H-M   'P 1'
#
loop_
_entity.id
_entity.type
_entity.pdbx_description
1 polymer ?
#
loop_
_entity_poly.entity_id
_entity_poly.type
_entity_poly.pdbx_seq_one_letter_code
_entity_poly.pdbx_strand_id
1 'polypeptide(L)'
;MSAALVELTQSRHYQGHVYFYTLGRKFVDESYDVPEEAKQIMYYSLAIGHHLGVVDCLKAVIECEGDEYLDWISGLPQDGEAFNKMKGYFVFGEITIYPEHLNMLALAFDRIDSSTQNARSQQLTRDFITALGDIHREPTMYMMIRGIR
;
A
#
# COMPACT_ATOMS: atom_id res chain seq x y z
N MET A 1 -14.39 0.44 22.20
CA MET A 1 -13.75 1.17 21.08
C MET A 1 -13.48 2.60 21.54
N SER A 2 -12.33 3.17 21.20
CA SER A 2 -11.98 4.56 21.56
C SER A 2 -12.75 5.56 20.68
N ALA A 3 -12.84 6.82 21.14
CA ALA A 3 -13.49 7.89 20.37
C ALA A 3 -12.87 8.07 18.97
N ALA A 4 -11.54 7.94 18.85
CA ALA A 4 -10.84 8.05 17.58
C ALA A 4 -11.29 6.99 16.56
N LEU A 5 -11.47 5.73 16.97
CA LEU A 5 -11.95 4.68 16.06
C LEU A 5 -13.39 4.93 15.60
N VAL A 6 -14.23 5.45 16.49
CA VAL A 6 -15.63 5.78 16.16
C VAL A 6 -15.72 6.92 15.14
N GLU A 7 -14.79 7.88 15.16
CA GLU A 7 -14.74 8.92 14.12
C GLU A 7 -14.33 8.34 12.75
N LEU A 8 -13.44 7.35 12.72
CA LEU A 8 -12.99 6.73 11.48
C LEU A 8 -14.09 5.93 10.78
N THR A 9 -15.03 5.34 11.53
CA THR A 9 -16.19 4.64 10.93
C THR A 9 -17.15 5.58 10.20
N GLN A 10 -17.11 6.88 10.49
CA GLN A 10 -17.89 7.90 9.78
C GLN A 10 -17.23 8.36 8.49
N SER A 11 -15.98 7.95 8.23
CA SER A 11 -15.30 8.27 6.98
C SER A 11 -16.03 7.67 5.80
N ARG A 12 -16.16 8.44 4.71
CA ARG A 12 -16.65 7.94 3.42
C ARG A 12 -15.83 6.76 2.87
N HIS A 13 -14.61 6.56 3.36
CA HIS A 13 -13.70 5.50 2.95
C HIS A 13 -13.91 4.19 3.73
N TYR A 14 -14.76 4.21 4.78
CA TYR A 14 -15.06 3.04 5.61
C TYR A 14 -15.80 1.93 4.85
N GLN A 15 -16.65 2.29 3.89
CA GLN A 15 -17.42 1.34 3.07
C GLN A 15 -16.79 1.08 1.69
N GLY A 16 -15.52 1.46 1.49
CA GLY A 16 -14.84 1.35 0.20
C GLY A 16 -13.83 0.21 0.14
N HIS A 17 -13.55 -0.27 -1.07
CA HIS A 17 -12.47 -1.22 -1.33
C HIS A 17 -11.11 -0.52 -1.23
N VAL A 18 -10.19 -1.12 -0.47
CA VAL A 18 -8.83 -0.63 -0.20
C VAL A 18 -7.82 -1.50 -0.92
N TYR A 19 -6.97 -0.86 -1.72
CA TYR A 19 -5.93 -1.53 -2.51
C TYR A 19 -4.55 -1.03 -2.10
N PHE A 20 -3.61 -1.97 -2.01
CA PHE A 20 -2.22 -1.71 -1.74
C PHE A 20 -1.45 -1.99 -3.02
N TYR A 21 -0.99 -0.93 -3.66
CA TYR A 21 -0.15 -1.02 -4.84
C TYR A 21 1.30 -0.88 -4.44
N THR A 22 2.12 -1.82 -4.84
CA THR A 22 3.55 -1.56 -4.87
C THR A 22 3.93 -0.93 -6.19
N LEU A 23 4.68 0.16 -6.13
CA LEU A 23 5.19 0.90 -7.28
C LEU A 23 6.70 0.77 -7.26
N GLY A 24 7.24 0.12 -8.28
CA GLY A 24 8.67 0.00 -8.50
C GLY A 24 9.05 0.56 -9.86
N ARG A 25 10.24 1.18 -9.93
CA ARG A 25 10.84 1.63 -11.19
C ARG A 25 11.37 0.43 -11.95
N LYS A 26 10.75 0.08 -13.08
CA LYS A 26 11.34 -0.88 -14.02
C LYS A 26 11.89 -0.13 -15.23
N PHE A 27 13.20 -0.19 -15.44
CA PHE A 27 13.81 0.33 -16.65
C PHE A 27 13.38 -0.54 -17.84
N VAL A 28 12.94 0.09 -18.93
CA VAL A 28 12.82 -0.60 -20.22
C VAL A 28 14.24 -0.74 -20.74
N ASP A 29 14.82 -1.93 -20.61
CA ASP A 29 16.12 -2.23 -21.18
C ASP A 29 16.02 -2.02 -22.71
N GLU A 30 16.84 -1.12 -23.26
CA GLU A 30 16.90 -0.85 -24.71
C GLU A 30 17.38 -2.08 -25.52
N SER A 31 17.73 -3.18 -24.84
CA SER A 31 18.31 -4.40 -25.41
C SER A 31 17.29 -5.45 -25.88
N TYR A 32 15.98 -5.22 -25.72
CA TYR A 32 15.01 -6.07 -26.40
C TYR A 32 14.92 -5.62 -27.86
N ASP A 33 15.24 -6.53 -28.78
CA ASP A 33 14.92 -6.44 -30.21
C ASP A 33 13.38 -6.46 -30.36
N VAL A 34 12.75 -5.36 -29.93
CA VAL A 34 11.30 -5.16 -30.01
C VAL A 34 11.01 -4.81 -31.47
N PRO A 35 10.22 -5.62 -32.20
CA PRO A 35 9.83 -5.34 -33.57
C PRO A 35 9.24 -3.93 -33.67
N GLU A 36 9.60 -3.19 -34.73
CA GLU A 36 9.26 -1.76 -34.89
C GLU A 36 7.75 -1.48 -34.75
N GLU A 37 6.93 -2.47 -35.08
CA GLU A 37 5.46 -2.46 -35.01
C GLU A 37 4.91 -2.47 -33.57
N ALA A 38 5.65 -3.00 -32.60
CA ALA A 38 5.26 -3.07 -31.18
C ALA A 38 5.76 -1.87 -30.36
N LYS A 39 6.70 -1.08 -30.89
CA LYS A 39 7.20 0.15 -30.23
C LYS A 39 6.07 1.16 -30.03
N GLN A 40 5.14 1.26 -30.96
CA GLN A 40 4.02 2.22 -30.87
C GLN A 40 3.01 1.86 -29.75
N ILE A 41 2.88 0.59 -29.36
CA ILE A 41 1.98 0.19 -28.26
C ILE A 41 2.59 0.55 -26.90
N MET A 42 3.91 0.46 -26.76
CA MET A 42 4.62 0.86 -25.53
C MET A 42 4.54 2.38 -25.27
N TYR A 43 4.55 3.21 -26.31
CA TYR A 43 4.44 4.67 -26.18
C TYR A 43 3.05 5.15 -25.76
N TYR A 44 1.98 4.38 -26.03
CA TYR A 44 0.62 4.82 -25.69
C TYR A 44 0.24 4.64 -24.22
N SER A 45 1.02 3.90 -23.44
CA SER A 45 0.93 3.87 -21.96
C SER A 45 1.84 4.93 -21.30
N LEU A 46 2.66 5.64 -22.09
CA LEU A 46 3.72 6.56 -21.67
C LEU A 46 3.24 8.02 -21.46
N ALA A 47 1.94 8.29 -21.62
CA ALA A 47 1.42 9.65 -21.64
C ALA A 47 1.25 10.30 -20.25
N ILE A 48 1.50 9.58 -19.15
CA ILE A 48 1.39 10.12 -17.79
C ILE A 48 2.60 9.67 -16.94
N GLY A 49 3.78 10.18 -17.27
CA GLY A 49 5.00 9.93 -16.50
C GLY A 49 6.22 10.48 -17.20
N HIS A 50 6.53 11.75 -16.92
CA HIS A 50 7.53 12.58 -17.62
C HIS A 50 8.98 12.15 -17.27
N HIS A 51 9.77 11.84 -18.32
CA HIS A 51 11.23 11.62 -18.42
C HIS A 51 11.79 10.17 -18.42
N LEU A 52 12.09 9.70 -19.64
CA LEU A 52 13.10 8.68 -20.03
C LEU A 52 13.11 7.32 -19.29
N GLY A 53 12.57 6.29 -19.96
CA GLY A 53 13.05 4.90 -19.83
C GLY A 53 12.56 4.09 -18.63
N VAL A 54 11.67 4.63 -17.78
CA VAL A 54 11.17 3.93 -16.60
C VAL A 54 9.65 3.77 -16.66
N VAL A 55 9.17 2.53 -16.50
CA VAL A 55 7.74 2.23 -16.32
C VAL A 55 7.52 1.92 -14.84
N ASP A 56 6.58 2.63 -14.22
CA ASP A 56 6.11 2.30 -12.87
C ASP A 56 5.08 1.16 -12.98
N CYS A 57 5.50 -0.05 -12.61
CA CYS A 57 4.60 -1.19 -12.58
C CYS A 57 3.73 -1.14 -11.32
N LEU A 58 2.45 -0.79 -11.48
CA LEU A 58 1.44 -0.91 -10.43
C LEU A 58 1.07 -2.39 -10.25
N LYS A 59 1.45 -2.99 -9.11
CA LYS A 59 1.00 -4.33 -8.73
C LYS A 59 0.17 -4.24 -7.45
N ALA A 60 -1.11 -4.62 -7.52
CA ALA A 60 -1.91 -4.83 -6.32
C ALA A 60 -1.36 -6.04 -5.56
N VAL A 61 -0.96 -5.84 -4.30
CA VAL A 61 -0.39 -6.88 -3.44
C VAL A 61 -1.31 -7.26 -2.28
N ILE A 62 -2.21 -6.36 -1.89
CA ILE A 62 -3.20 -6.58 -0.82
C ILE A 62 -4.49 -5.87 -1.22
N GLU A 63 -5.61 -6.54 -0.96
CA GLU A 63 -6.96 -6.03 -1.17
C GLU A 63 -7.80 -6.35 0.06
N CYS A 64 -8.58 -5.38 0.53
CA CYS A 64 -9.50 -5.53 1.66
C CYS A 64 -10.61 -4.49 1.64
N GLU A 65 -11.65 -4.71 2.43
CA GLU A 65 -12.69 -3.72 2.66
C GLU A 65 -12.26 -2.67 3.68
N GLY A 66 -12.89 -1.49 3.66
CA GLY A 66 -12.56 -0.40 4.57
C GLY A 66 -12.81 -0.73 6.05
N ASP A 67 -13.81 -1.55 6.35
CA ASP A 67 -14.06 -2.07 7.69
C ASP A 67 -13.01 -3.10 8.11
N GLU A 68 -12.63 -4.03 7.21
CA GLU A 68 -11.52 -4.96 7.42
C GLU A 68 -10.20 -4.22 7.68
N TYR A 69 -9.95 -3.13 6.94
CA TYR A 69 -8.77 -2.28 7.13
C TYR A 69 -8.81 -1.59 8.50
N LEU A 70 -9.97 -1.04 8.91
CA LEU A 70 -10.10 -0.40 10.23
C LEU A 70 -9.90 -1.39 11.36
N ASP A 71 -10.54 -2.56 11.28
CA ASP A 71 -10.41 -3.63 12.27
C ASP A 71 -8.96 -4.08 12.40
N TRP A 72 -8.26 -4.21 11.28
CA TRP A 72 -6.86 -4.59 11.24
C TRP A 72 -5.95 -3.55 11.92
N ILE A 73 -6.07 -2.27 11.56
CA ILE A 73 -5.22 -1.21 12.14
C ILE A 73 -5.60 -0.87 13.59
N SER A 74 -6.80 -1.26 14.05
CA SER A 74 -7.25 -1.08 15.43
C SER A 74 -6.44 -1.89 16.45
N GLY A 75 -5.69 -2.90 15.99
CA GLY A 75 -4.72 -3.62 16.81
C GLY A 75 -3.44 -2.84 17.15
N LEU A 76 -3.20 -1.71 16.46
CA LEU A 76 -2.04 -0.85 16.73
C LEU A 76 -2.29 0.06 17.95
N PRO A 77 -1.21 0.47 18.67
CA PRO A 77 -1.30 1.53 19.68
C PRO A 77 -1.83 2.83 19.07
N GLN A 78 -2.94 3.35 19.60
CA GLN A 78 -3.68 4.46 18.99
C GLN A 78 -2.98 5.83 19.09
N ASP A 79 -2.06 5.96 20.03
CA ASP A 79 -1.15 7.08 20.21
C ASP A 79 0.16 6.90 19.39
N GLY A 80 0.34 5.75 18.75
CA GLY A 80 1.53 5.39 17.99
C GLY A 80 1.59 6.01 16.59
N GLU A 81 2.82 6.18 16.10
CA GLU A 81 3.10 6.71 14.76
C GLU A 81 2.53 5.82 13.65
N ALA A 82 2.58 4.49 13.82
CA ALA A 82 2.03 3.53 12.86
C ALA A 82 0.53 3.72 12.67
N PHE A 83 -0.22 3.83 13.77
CA PHE A 83 -1.65 4.07 13.71
C PHE A 83 -1.95 5.43 13.05
N ASN A 84 -1.19 6.48 13.39
CA ASN A 84 -1.33 7.79 12.77
C ASN A 84 -1.07 7.79 11.26
N LYS A 85 -0.10 6.99 10.79
CA LYS A 85 0.16 6.82 9.36
C LYS A 85 -0.99 6.08 8.68
N MET A 86 -1.39 4.93 9.23
CA MET A 86 -2.38 4.05 8.60
C MET A 86 -3.80 4.66 8.62
N LYS A 87 -4.17 5.37 9.69
CA LYS A 87 -5.47 6.07 9.76
C LYS A 87 -5.60 7.20 8.74
N GLY A 88 -4.48 7.71 8.22
CA GLY A 88 -4.45 8.73 7.17
C GLY A 88 -5.28 8.33 5.94
N TYR A 89 -5.40 7.02 5.65
CA TYR A 89 -6.28 6.51 4.60
C TYR A 89 -7.72 7.01 4.75
N PHE A 90 -8.29 6.96 5.97
CA PHE A 90 -9.67 7.40 6.21
C PHE A 90 -9.83 8.92 6.11
N VAL A 91 -8.74 9.69 6.24
CA VAL A 91 -8.76 11.15 6.14
C VAL A 91 -8.62 11.59 4.68
N PHE A 92 -7.67 11.01 3.95
CA PHE A 92 -7.28 11.48 2.62
C PHE A 92 -7.81 10.61 1.48
N GLY A 93 -8.19 9.36 1.75
CA GLY A 93 -8.56 8.34 0.76
C GLY A 93 -7.38 7.62 0.13
N GLU A 94 -6.16 8.07 0.42
CA GLU A 94 -4.90 7.46 0.01
C GLU A 94 -3.76 7.82 0.97
N ILE A 95 -2.79 6.93 1.10
CA ILE A 95 -1.52 7.18 1.79
C ILE A 95 -0.38 6.52 1.03
N THR A 96 0.84 7.04 1.20
CA THR A 96 2.06 6.47 0.63
C THR A 96 3.02 6.02 1.72
N ILE A 97 3.52 4.80 1.59
CA ILE A 97 4.53 4.17 2.45
C ILE A 97 5.85 4.15 1.68
N TYR A 98 6.74 5.06 2.08
CA TYR A 98 8.12 5.13 1.60
C TYR A 98 9.06 4.22 2.41
N PRO A 99 10.27 3.91 1.89
CA PRO A 99 11.29 3.12 2.58
C PRO A 99 11.59 3.58 4.03
N GLU A 100 11.52 4.89 4.30
CA GLU A 100 11.72 5.46 5.64
C GLU A 100 10.67 5.02 6.69
N HIS A 101 9.47 4.61 6.24
CA HIS A 101 8.39 4.17 7.15
C HIS A 101 8.49 2.68 7.50
N LEU A 102 9.27 1.89 6.76
CA LEU A 102 9.22 0.42 6.84
C LEU A 102 9.54 -0.09 8.23
N ASN A 103 10.60 0.42 8.86
CA ASN A 103 11.04 -0.06 10.17
C ASN A 103 9.97 0.19 11.24
N MET A 104 9.42 1.41 11.28
CA MET A 104 8.38 1.79 12.23
C MET A 104 7.11 0.94 12.04
N LEU A 105 6.69 0.73 10.78
CA LEU A 105 5.52 -0.08 10.47
C LEU A 105 5.73 -1.57 10.78
N ALA A 106 6.85 -2.15 10.34
CA ALA A 106 7.15 -3.56 10.55
C ALA A 106 7.17 -3.90 12.04
N LEU A 107 7.83 -3.09 12.86
CA LEU A 107 7.89 -3.29 14.31
C LEU A 107 6.52 -3.13 14.98
N ALA A 108 5.70 -2.19 14.53
CA ALA A 108 4.38 -1.96 15.13
C ALA A 108 3.42 -3.11 14.80
N PHE A 109 3.43 -3.61 13.56
CA PHE A 109 2.58 -4.72 13.13
C PHE A 109 3.04 -6.07 13.67
N ASP A 110 4.34 -6.31 13.80
CA ASP A 110 4.90 -7.53 14.42
C ASP A 110 4.52 -7.67 15.90
N ARG A 111 4.31 -6.54 16.59
CA ARG A 111 3.90 -6.50 18.01
C ARG A 111 2.40 -6.70 18.23
N ILE A 112 1.58 -6.73 17.19
CA ILE A 112 0.15 -6.96 17.38
C ILE A 112 -0.06 -8.39 17.86
N ASP A 113 -0.78 -8.55 18.98
CA ASP A 113 -1.13 -9.86 19.49
C ASP A 113 -2.10 -10.57 18.54
N SER A 114 -1.60 -11.59 17.84
CA SER A 114 -2.38 -12.36 16.87
C SER A 114 -3.60 -13.05 17.48
N SER A 115 -3.59 -13.36 18.79
CA SER A 115 -4.73 -13.95 19.49
C SER A 115 -5.93 -13.00 19.59
N THR A 116 -5.68 -11.69 19.52
CA THR A 116 -6.72 -10.64 19.54
C THR A 116 -7.23 -10.29 18.14
N GLN A 117 -6.53 -10.76 17.09
CA GLN A 117 -6.88 -10.48 15.70
C GLN A 117 -7.78 -11.57 15.11
N ASN A 118 -8.77 -11.14 14.32
CA ASN A 118 -9.51 -12.07 13.46
C ASN A 118 -8.61 -12.65 12.36
N ALA A 119 -9.04 -13.75 11.74
CA ALA A 119 -8.24 -14.45 10.72
C ALA A 119 -7.87 -13.55 9.53
N ARG A 120 -8.74 -12.60 9.19
CA ARG A 120 -8.52 -11.62 8.12
C ARG A 120 -7.39 -10.65 8.46
N SER A 121 -7.42 -10.06 9.64
CA SER A 121 -6.39 -9.16 10.17
C SER A 121 -5.03 -9.85 10.26
N GLN A 122 -4.99 -11.11 10.68
CA GLN A 122 -3.75 -11.88 10.70
C GLN A 122 -3.19 -12.11 9.28
N GLN A 123 -4.07 -12.37 8.31
CA GLN A 123 -3.66 -12.49 6.90
C GLN A 123 -3.11 -11.16 6.37
N LEU A 124 -3.81 -10.05 6.62
CA LEU A 124 -3.38 -8.71 6.22
C LEU A 124 -2.01 -8.36 6.83
N THR A 125 -1.77 -8.69 8.11
CA THR A 125 -0.45 -8.50 8.73
C THR A 125 0.64 -9.28 7.99
N ARG A 126 0.41 -10.55 7.64
CA ARG A 126 1.40 -11.37 6.92
C ARG A 126 1.70 -10.81 5.53
N ASP A 127 0.67 -10.45 4.79
CA ASP A 127 0.82 -9.91 3.43
C ASP A 127 1.51 -8.54 3.46
N PHE A 128 1.17 -7.71 4.44
CA PHE A 128 1.78 -6.41 4.63
C PHE A 128 3.26 -6.53 4.98
N ILE A 129 3.64 -7.37 5.94
CA ILE A 129 5.04 -7.60 6.31
C ILE A 129 5.83 -8.14 5.12
N THR A 130 5.24 -9.03 4.32
CA THR A 130 5.84 -9.52 3.07
C THR A 130 6.11 -8.37 2.11
N ALA A 131 5.10 -7.51 1.87
CA ALA A 131 5.23 -6.38 0.97
C ALA A 131 6.21 -5.31 1.47
N LEU A 132 6.29 -5.06 2.78
CA LEU A 132 7.34 -4.20 3.36
C LEU A 132 8.74 -4.79 3.12
N GLY A 133 8.87 -6.12 3.23
CA GLY A 133 10.12 -6.83 2.93
C GLY A 133 10.56 -6.69 1.47
N ASP A 134 9.61 -6.68 0.53
CA ASP A 134 9.92 -6.46 -0.89
C ASP A 134 10.44 -5.03 -1.13
N ILE A 135 9.79 -4.01 -0.54
CA ILE A 135 10.25 -2.61 -0.62
C ILE A 135 11.62 -2.44 0.03
N HIS A 136 11.90 -3.16 1.12
CA HIS A 136 13.20 -3.11 1.78
C HIS A 136 14.34 -3.64 0.88
N ARG A 137 14.07 -4.66 0.05
CA ARG A 137 15.05 -5.22 -0.89
C ARG A 137 15.25 -4.33 -2.12
N GLU A 138 14.23 -3.58 -2.52
CA GLU A 138 14.27 -2.65 -3.65
C GLU A 138 13.94 -1.21 -3.20
N PRO A 139 14.90 -0.44 -2.66
CA PRO A 139 14.63 0.87 -2.04
C PRO A 139 14.07 1.95 -2.99
N THR A 140 14.10 1.73 -4.29
CA THR A 140 13.42 2.60 -5.29
C THR A 140 11.91 2.36 -5.36
N MET A 141 11.42 1.32 -4.69
CA MET A 141 10.02 0.95 -4.60
C MET A 141 9.34 1.70 -3.44
N TYR A 142 8.04 1.89 -3.55
CA TYR A 142 7.19 2.34 -2.46
C TYR A 142 5.82 1.71 -2.58
N MET A 143 4.99 1.85 -1.55
CA MET A 143 3.62 1.35 -1.57
C MET A 143 2.62 2.50 -1.47
N MET A 144 1.58 2.45 -2.28
CA MET A 144 0.43 3.33 -2.22
C MET A 144 -0.78 2.53 -1.76
N ILE A 145 -1.41 2.98 -0.69
CA ILE A 145 -2.69 2.45 -0.20
C ILE A 145 -3.76 3.43 -0.66
N ARG A 146 -4.77 2.98 -1.40
CA ARG A 146 -5.83 3.87 -1.91
C ARG A 146 -7.17 3.17 -2.02
N GLY A 147 -8.22 3.97 -1.94
CA GLY A 147 -9.57 3.53 -2.23
C GLY A 147 -9.86 3.60 -3.72
N ILE A 148 -10.71 2.70 -4.21
CA ILE A 148 -11.38 2.86 -5.51
C ILE A 148 -12.84 3.24 -5.24
N ARG A 149 -13.33 4.22 -6.01
CA ARG A 149 -14.73 4.64 -6.02
C ARG A 149 -15.49 3.88 -7.09
#